data_AF-A0A6B2V7X1-F1
#
_entry.id   AF-A0A6B2V7X1-F1
#
_cell.length_a   1.000
_cell.length_b   1.000
_cell.length_c   1.000
_cell.angle_alpha   90.00
_cell.angle_beta   90.00
_cell.angle_gamma   90.00
#
_symmetry.space_group_name_H-M   'P 1'
#
loop_
_entity.id
_entity.type
_entity.pdbx_description
1 polymer ?
#
loop_
_entity_poly.entity_id
_entity_poly.type
_entity_poly.pdbx_seq_one_letter_code
_entity_poly.pdbx_strand_id
1 'polypeptide(L)' 'ASRQWPADTAHALCAVLRSRGRTLGVVTFLRAPGRAPFERPDTAHAEDVAARIATALDLAAPTRAGRP' A
#
# COMPACT_ATOMS: atom_id res chain seq x y z
N ALA A 1 17.82 8.18 -12.98
CA ALA A 1 16.69 8.20 -12.02
C ALA A 1 17.26 8.05 -10.62
N SER A 2 16.93 8.94 -9.69
CA SER A 2 17.30 8.79 -8.27
C SER A 2 16.54 7.60 -7.68
N ARG A 3 17.20 6.82 -6.82
CA ARG A 3 16.58 5.68 -6.14
C ARG A 3 15.48 6.20 -5.22
N GLN A 4 14.26 5.67 -5.33
CA GLN A 4 13.12 6.09 -4.50
C GLN A 4 13.09 5.40 -3.13
N TRP A 5 13.86 4.32 -2.95
CA TRP A 5 13.96 3.58 -1.71
C TRP A 5 15.28 3.84 -1.00
N PRO A 6 15.31 3.75 0.36
CA PRO A 6 16.55 3.76 1.12
C PRO A 6 17.57 2.78 0.54
N ALA A 7 18.85 3.18 0.54
CA ALA A 7 19.93 2.40 -0.06
C ALA A 7 20.06 1.00 0.56
N ASP A 8 19.77 0.90 1.85
CA ASP A 8 19.84 -0.30 2.68
C ASP A 8 18.53 -1.12 2.66
N THR A 9 17.57 -0.84 1.78
CA THR A 9 16.37 -1.70 1.68
C THR A 9 16.76 -3.14 1.31
N ALA A 10 16.46 -4.10 2.18
CA ALA A 10 16.75 -5.53 1.97
C ALA A 10 15.50 -6.36 1.64
N HIS A 11 14.36 -5.99 2.20
CA HIS A 11 13.09 -6.70 1.96
C HIS A 11 11.96 -5.70 1.65
N ALA A 12 11.07 -6.08 0.74
CA ALA A 12 9.89 -5.31 0.38
C ALA A 12 8.65 -6.21 0.33
N LEU A 13 7.52 -5.67 0.80
CA LEU A 13 6.19 -6.27 0.68
C LEU A 13 5.25 -5.23 0.08
N CYS A 14 4.54 -5.61 -0.98
CA CYS A 14 3.60 -4.71 -1.68
C CYS A 14 2.17 -5.21 -1.49
N ALA A 15 1.26 -4.31 -1.14
CA ALA A 15 -0.16 -4.58 -1.07
C ALA A 15 -0.95 -3.59 -1.94
N VAL A 16 -1.92 -4.10 -2.69
CA VAL A 16 -2.72 -3.28 -3.62
C VAL A 16 -3.80 -2.54 -2.85
N LEU A 17 -3.90 -1.24 -3.08
CA LEU A 17 -4.98 -0.41 -2.55
C LEU A 17 -6.19 -0.58 -3.46
N ARG A 18 -7.19 -1.36 -3.02
CA ARG A 18 -8.43 -1.60 -3.78
C ARG A 18 -9.64 -1.09 -3.00
N SER A 19 -10.49 -0.29 -3.65
CA SER A 19 -11.80 0.11 -3.12
C SER A 19 -12.86 0.02 -4.21
N ARG A 20 -14.05 -0.48 -3.88
CA ARG A 20 -15.21 -0.59 -4.80
C ARG A 20 -14.87 -1.19 -6.17
N GLY A 21 -14.04 -2.24 -6.17
CA GLY A 21 -13.58 -2.92 -7.39
C GLY A 21 -12.49 -2.20 -8.18
N ARG A 22 -12.10 -0.97 -7.78
CA ARG A 22 -11.07 -0.15 -8.43
C ARG A 22 -9.73 -0.26 -7.72
N THR A 23 -8.64 -0.31 -8.50
CA THR A 23 -7.28 -0.15 -7.98
C THR A 23 -6.96 1.34 -7.86
N LEU A 24 -6.63 1.78 -6.66
CA LEU A 24 -6.24 3.17 -6.35
C LEU A 24 -4.73 3.36 -6.35
N GLY A 25 -3.96 2.28 -6.12
CA GLY A 25 -2.50 2.32 -6.06
C GLY A 25 -1.92 1.10 -5.35
N VAL A 26 -0.69 1.23 -4.86
CA VAL A 26 0.04 0.22 -4.08
C VAL A 26 0.68 0.90 -2.88
N VAL A 27 0.66 0.23 -1.73
CA VAL A 27 1.51 0.59 -0.59
C VAL A 27 2.66 -0.43 -0.51
N THR A 28 3.87 0.08 -0.28
CA THR A 28 5.08 -0.75 -0.17
C THR A 28 5.69 -0.59 1.21
N PHE A 29 5.82 -1.71 1.92
CA PHE A 29 6.50 -1.81 3.21
C PHE A 29 7.95 -2.23 2.96
N LEU A 30 8.90 -1.52 3.58
CA LEU A 30 10.33 -1.73 3.40
C LEU A 30 10.98 -2.12 4.73
N ARG A 31 11.92 -3.05 4.71
CA ARG A 31 12.76 -3.42 5.87
C ARG A 31 14.25 -3.34 5.49
N ALA A 32 15.02 -2.72 6.37
CA ALA A 32 16.49 -2.71 6.34
C ALA A 32 17.06 -4.08 6.81
N PRO A 33 18.35 -4.35 6.58
CA PRO A 33 19.03 -5.53 7.11
C PRO A 33 18.90 -5.63 8.64
N GLY A 34 18.98 -6.87 9.15
CA GLY A 34 18.87 -7.15 10.59
C GLY A 34 17.42 -7.33 11.08
N ARG A 35 16.42 -7.17 10.20
CA ARG A 35 15.05 -7.63 10.43
C ARG A 35 14.78 -8.89 9.60
N ALA A 36 13.94 -9.78 10.13
CA ALA A 36 13.52 -10.96 9.39
C ALA A 36 12.76 -10.57 8.10
N PRO A 37 12.84 -11.39 7.02
CA PRO A 37 12.01 -11.24 5.84
C PRO A 37 10.51 -11.17 6.20
N PHE A 38 9.71 -10.66 5.26
CA PHE A 38 8.27 -10.66 5.44
C PHE A 38 7.71 -12.08 5.36
N GLU A 39 6.84 -12.43 6.30
CA GLU A 39 6.17 -13.72 6.37
C GLU A 39 4.66 -13.60 6.14
N ARG A 40 3.96 -14.73 6.07
CA ARG A 40 2.50 -14.75 5.84
C ARG A 40 1.71 -13.85 6.80
N PRO A 41 2.01 -13.79 8.11
CA PRO A 41 1.32 -12.85 9.01
C PRO A 41 1.53 -11.38 8.64
N ASP A 42 2.72 -11.02 8.13
CA ASP A 42 2.99 -9.67 7.66
C ASP A 42 2.12 -9.32 6.44
N THR A 43 1.90 -10.28 5.53
CA THR A 43 1.00 -10.10 4.38
C THR A 43 -0.43 -9.82 4.82
N ALA A 44 -0.97 -10.62 5.74
CA ALA A 44 -2.34 -10.41 6.24
C ALA A 44 -2.50 -9.04 6.91
N HIS A 45 -1.48 -8.62 7.68
CA HIS A 45 -1.47 -7.28 8.27
C HIS A 45 -1.37 -6.16 7.21
N ALA A 46 -0.50 -6.33 6.22
CA ALA A 46 -0.34 -5.38 5.13
C ALA A 46 -1.63 -5.22 4.30
N GLU A 47 -2.40 -6.29 4.12
CA GLU A 47 -3.70 -6.27 3.44
C GLU A 47 -4.75 -5.48 4.25
N ASP A 48 -4.83 -5.66 5.56
CA ASP A 48 -5.72 -4.87 6.44
C ASP A 48 -5.34 -3.38 6.42
N VAL A 49 -4.04 -3.06 6.50
CA VAL A 49 -3.56 -1.68 6.35
C VAL A 49 -3.91 -1.13 4.95
N ALA A 50 -3.71 -1.91 3.89
CA ALA A 50 -4.05 -1.50 2.53
C ALA A 50 -5.56 -1.25 2.35
N ALA A 51 -6.43 -2.06 2.93
CA ALA A 51 -7.88 -1.87 2.89
C ALA A 51 -8.30 -0.56 3.59
N ARG A 52 -7.69 -0.25 4.75
CA ARG A 52 -7.93 1.00 5.49
C ARG A 52 -7.47 2.22 4.70
N ILE A 53 -6.26 2.18 4.12
CA ILE A 53 -5.75 3.26 3.27
C ILE A 53 -6.64 3.44 2.04
N ALA A 54 -7.00 2.35 1.35
CA ALA A 54 -7.85 2.41 0.17
C ALA A 54 -9.21 3.05 0.48
N THR A 55 -9.81 2.71 1.63
CA THR A 55 -11.07 3.31 2.10
C THR A 55 -10.91 4.81 2.34
N ALA A 56 -9.84 5.23 3.03
CA ALA A 56 -9.57 6.63 3.30
C ALA A 56 -9.37 7.45 2.01
N LEU A 57 -8.60 6.91 1.05
CA LEU A 57 -8.39 7.55 -0.25
C LEU A 57 -9.69 7.66 -1.06
N ASP A 58 -10.52 6.62 -1.03
CA ASP A 58 -11.80 6.60 -1.76
C ASP A 58 -12.84 7.56 -1.16
N LEU A 59 -12.80 7.82 0.15
CA LEU A 59 -13.63 8.82 0.83
C LEU A 59 -13.13 10.25 0.59
N ALA A 60 -11.81 10.45 0.55
CA ALA A 60 -11.19 11.75 0.28
C ALA A 60 -11.24 12.13 -1.21
N ALA A 61 -11.45 11.15 -2.09
CA ALA A 61 -11.65 11.41 -3.50
C ALA A 61 -12.88 12.32 -3.66
N PRO A 62 -12.75 13.50 -4.32
CA PRO A 62 -13.88 14.38 -4.54
C PRO A 62 -14.98 13.57 -5.20
N THR A 63 -16.13 13.48 -4.52
CA THR A 63 -17.29 12.78 -5.04
C THR A 63 -17.57 13.42 -6.38
N ARG A 64 -17.32 12.72 -7.49
CA ARG A 64 -17.81 13.15 -8.81
C ARG A 64 -19.32 12.92 -8.86
N ALA A 65 -20.03 13.51 -7.90
CA ALA A 65 -21.46 13.68 -7.91
C ALA A 65 -21.71 14.88 -8.84
N GLY A 66 -22.25 14.58 -10.01
CA GLY A 66 -22.63 15.57 -11.01
C GLY A 66 -21.86 15.40 -12.31
N ARG A 67 -22.42 14.60 -13.22
CA ARG A 67 -22.52 15.07 -14.59
C ARG A 67 -23.97 14.93 -15.04
N PRO A 68 -24.64 16.00 -15.49
CA PRO A 68 -25.84 15.88 -16.29
C PRO A 68 -25.54 15.15 -17.62
#